data_AF-A0A945W1P4-F1
#
_entry.id   AF-A0A945W1P4-F1
#
_cell.length_a   1.000
_cell.length_b   1.000
_cell.length_c   1.000
_cell.angle_alpha   90.00
_cell.angle_beta   90.00
_cell.angle_gamma   90.00
#
_symmetry.space_group_name_H-M   'P 1'
#
loop_
_entity.id
_entity.type
_entity.pdbx_description
1 polymer ?
#
loop_
_entity_poly.entity_id
_entity_poly.type
_entity_poly.pdbx_seq_one_letter_code
_entity_poly.pdbx_strand_id
1 'polypeptide(L)'
;MTIGSANNSQIITETFIKGMAKNTNPTFMALNSKPAKLPFGRVLNKELGGANNLHALRHPASHFMPLNNSKISQYPEKLFVNNGVNKPSKSSLIEQYKTYKEDQLMSNPGGDNFFLSKTGKVIDNNYDHSRITKRVGKDLSDAGSNLLNAVKDLGIGAKIKYVDKHGNIQEGRKVGFVGTVANFFKDTVSGLSFGLYSPEGEIKPQGGVARVKHMFKKIFKDALVGDIVKGIPRSAVHIGEDIMFAGLNAIEAVPDATIGNFKAGRKLTTSVFDNTQVAMDFVTDAIPGGDASMRTRSFNLAKGIKGLPIINNLTTPEEKQDETEWQYVRNTNFRKVLETIPSLVPFKI
;
A
#
# COMPACT_ATOMS: atom_id res chain seq x y z
N MET A 1 -20.22 37.45 -18.31
CA MET A 1 -21.01 36.29 -17.84
C MET A 1 -20.04 35.12 -17.68
N THR A 2 -19.62 34.85 -16.46
CA THR A 2 -18.54 33.91 -16.12
C THR A 2 -19.15 32.54 -15.78
N ILE A 3 -18.95 31.55 -16.65
CA ILE A 3 -19.35 30.16 -16.39
C ILE A 3 -18.16 29.46 -15.73
N GLY A 4 -18.24 29.27 -14.41
CA GLY A 4 -17.22 28.58 -13.63
C GLY A 4 -17.14 27.10 -13.99
N SER A 5 -15.95 26.64 -14.38
CA SER A 5 -15.69 25.21 -14.58
C SER A 5 -15.63 24.52 -13.21
N ALA A 6 -16.72 23.87 -12.81
CA ALA A 6 -16.70 23.00 -11.65
C ALA A 6 -15.79 21.79 -11.94
N ASN A 7 -14.70 21.67 -11.17
CA ASN A 7 -13.73 20.59 -11.35
C ASN A 7 -14.32 19.30 -10.78
N ASN A 8 -14.70 18.36 -11.65
CA ASN A 8 -15.39 17.11 -11.28
C ASN A 8 -14.66 16.27 -10.22
N SER A 9 -13.35 16.47 -10.03
CA SER A 9 -12.56 15.85 -8.95
C SER A 9 -12.90 16.40 -7.56
N GLN A 10 -13.25 17.68 -7.44
CA GLN A 10 -13.70 18.28 -6.18
C GLN A 10 -15.08 17.73 -5.78
N ILE A 11 -15.99 17.58 -6.75
CA ILE A 11 -17.36 17.08 -6.49
C ILE A 11 -17.32 15.63 -5.97
N ILE A 12 -16.49 14.77 -6.55
CA ILE A 12 -16.36 13.36 -6.12
C ILE A 12 -15.69 13.27 -4.74
N THR A 13 -14.66 14.08 -4.50
CA THR A 13 -13.97 14.17 -3.20
C THR A 13 -14.92 14.69 -2.12
N GLU A 14 -15.70 15.72 -2.39
CA GLU A 14 -16.72 16.24 -1.47
C GLU A 14 -17.85 15.23 -1.24
N THR A 15 -18.23 14.46 -2.25
CA THR A 15 -19.27 13.43 -2.13
C THR A 15 -18.80 12.27 -1.26
N PHE A 16 -17.53 11.87 -1.38
CA PHE A 16 -16.91 10.87 -0.51
C PHE A 16 -16.78 11.37 0.94
N ILE A 17 -16.30 12.61 1.13
CA ILE A 17 -16.20 13.24 2.46
C ILE A 17 -17.59 13.39 3.10
N LYS A 18 -18.61 13.80 2.34
CA LYS A 18 -20.00 13.86 2.82
C LYS A 18 -20.59 12.47 3.11
N GLY A 19 -20.20 11.45 2.36
CA GLY A 19 -20.56 10.05 2.62
C GLY A 19 -19.97 9.54 3.93
N MET A 20 -18.70 9.84 4.19
CA MET A 20 -18.01 9.52 5.44
C MET A 20 -18.59 10.29 6.63
N ALA A 21 -18.97 11.56 6.45
CA ALA A 21 -19.63 12.36 7.49
C ALA A 21 -21.06 11.89 7.83
N LYS A 22 -21.72 11.13 6.93
CA LYS A 22 -23.04 10.54 7.17
C LYS A 22 -22.98 9.20 7.94
N ASN A 23 -21.80 8.58 8.00
CA ASN A 23 -21.55 7.29 8.67
C ASN A 23 -21.24 7.41 10.18
N THR A 24 -21.40 8.60 10.78
CA THR A 24 -21.23 8.83 12.23
C THR A 24 -22.50 8.55 13.05
N ASN A 25 -23.54 7.96 12.46
CA ASN A 25 -24.75 7.54 13.18
C ASN A 25 -24.71 6.02 13.45
N PRO A 26 -24.78 5.56 14.73
CA PRO A 26 -24.39 4.20 15.12
C PRO A 26 -25.50 3.15 14.94
N THR A 27 -26.30 3.23 13.87
CA THR A 27 -27.38 2.27 13.65
C THR A 27 -27.47 1.92 12.17
N PHE A 28 -26.59 1.06 11.65
CA PHE A 28 -26.84 0.22 10.47
C PHE A 28 -25.69 -0.79 10.29
N MET A 29 -25.62 -1.79 11.19
CA MET A 29 -25.05 -3.10 10.84
C MET A 29 -26.21 -4.04 10.53
N ALA A 30 -26.67 -4.01 9.29
CA ALA A 30 -27.47 -5.07 8.70
C ALA A 30 -27.23 -5.05 7.19
N LEU A 31 -26.42 -5.98 6.70
CA LEU A 31 -26.32 -6.34 5.29
C LEU A 31 -27.70 -6.82 4.84
N ASN A 32 -28.52 -5.91 4.31
CA ASN A 32 -29.80 -6.23 3.71
C ASN A 32 -29.68 -6.02 2.20
N SER A 33 -29.62 -7.13 1.48
CA SER A 33 -29.53 -7.21 0.03
C SER A 33 -30.84 -6.73 -0.61
N LYS A 34 -30.90 -5.47 -1.02
CA LYS A 34 -31.81 -5.00 -2.08
C LYS A 34 -31.05 -4.11 -3.07
N PRO A 35 -31.19 -4.32 -4.38
CA PRO A 35 -30.44 -3.57 -5.37
C PRO A 35 -30.96 -2.14 -5.43
N ALA A 36 -30.19 -1.19 -4.88
CA ALA A 36 -30.41 0.21 -5.15
C ALA A 36 -30.18 0.45 -6.65
N LYS A 37 -31.22 0.87 -7.37
CA LYS A 37 -31.12 1.27 -8.78
C LYS A 37 -30.09 2.40 -8.89
N LEU A 38 -28.89 2.06 -9.34
CA LEU A 38 -27.81 3.00 -9.57
C LEU A 38 -28.22 3.99 -10.69
N PRO A 39 -27.77 5.25 -10.65
CA PRO A 39 -28.13 6.30 -11.62
C PRO A 39 -27.56 6.07 -13.04
N PHE A 40 -26.89 4.94 -13.29
CA PHE A 40 -26.28 4.54 -14.57
C PHE A 40 -27.22 4.69 -15.78
N GLY A 41 -28.49 4.33 -15.65
CA GLY A 41 -29.43 4.34 -16.78
C GLY A 41 -29.74 5.73 -17.34
N ARG A 42 -29.62 6.79 -16.52
CA ARG A 42 -29.96 8.15 -16.96
C ARG A 42 -28.81 8.84 -17.71
N VAL A 43 -27.57 8.41 -17.47
CA VAL A 43 -26.37 8.93 -18.14
C VAL A 43 -26.16 8.21 -19.48
N LEU A 44 -26.33 6.88 -19.51
CA LEU A 44 -26.17 6.07 -20.72
C LEU A 44 -27.18 6.41 -21.83
N ASN A 45 -28.45 6.68 -21.48
CA ASN A 45 -29.48 7.04 -22.47
C ASN A 45 -29.29 8.40 -23.13
N LYS A 46 -28.49 9.30 -22.53
CA LYS A 46 -28.19 10.60 -23.14
C LYS A 46 -27.07 10.54 -24.18
N GLU A 47 -26.23 9.51 -24.16
CA GLU A 47 -25.03 9.44 -25.01
C GLU A 47 -25.08 8.33 -26.08
N LEU A 48 -25.95 7.32 -25.95
CA LEU A 48 -26.09 6.23 -26.93
C LEU A 48 -26.98 6.57 -28.15
N GLY A 49 -27.46 7.82 -28.26
CA GLY A 49 -28.32 8.28 -29.37
C GLY A 49 -27.61 8.55 -30.70
N GLY A 50 -26.33 8.23 -30.86
CA GLY A 50 -25.63 8.49 -32.11
C GLY A 50 -24.30 7.76 -32.23
N ALA A 51 -24.28 6.64 -32.96
CA ALA A 51 -23.24 6.29 -33.92
C ALA A 51 -23.36 4.79 -34.29
N ASN A 52 -24.12 4.50 -35.34
CA ASN A 52 -23.96 3.28 -36.11
C ASN A 52 -22.81 3.50 -37.12
N ASN A 53 -21.85 2.58 -37.20
CA ASN A 53 -21.41 1.95 -38.46
C ASN A 53 -20.19 1.03 -38.28
N LEU A 54 -20.28 -0.12 -38.95
CA LEU A 54 -19.29 -1.17 -39.12
C LEU A 54 -18.10 -0.74 -40.01
N HIS A 55 -16.90 -1.32 -39.79
CA HIS A 55 -16.22 -2.22 -40.74
C HIS A 55 -14.78 -2.65 -40.32
N ALA A 56 -14.56 -3.98 -40.37
CA ALA A 56 -13.41 -4.75 -40.92
C ALA A 56 -11.98 -4.70 -40.32
N LEU A 57 -11.65 -5.78 -39.56
CA LEU A 57 -10.59 -6.81 -39.75
C LEU A 57 -9.23 -6.48 -40.44
N ARG A 58 -8.10 -6.84 -39.78
CA ARG A 58 -7.09 -7.84 -40.23
C ARG A 58 -5.86 -7.97 -39.28
N HIS A 59 -5.56 -9.20 -38.85
CA HIS A 59 -4.25 -9.73 -38.37
C HIS A 59 -3.55 -10.49 -39.53
N PRO A 60 -2.34 -11.11 -39.43
CA PRO A 60 -1.41 -11.44 -38.31
C PRO A 60 0.07 -11.03 -38.63
N ALA A 61 1.17 -11.33 -37.91
CA ALA A 61 1.68 -12.61 -37.43
C ALA A 61 2.89 -12.50 -36.46
N SER A 62 3.16 -13.64 -35.84
CA SER A 62 4.09 -14.04 -34.78
C SER A 62 5.58 -14.08 -35.16
N HIS A 63 6.47 -13.90 -34.16
CA HIS A 63 7.67 -14.74 -33.98
C HIS A 63 8.18 -14.68 -32.52
N PHE A 64 8.23 -15.84 -31.88
CA PHE A 64 8.97 -16.13 -30.64
C PHE A 64 10.33 -16.73 -31.00
N MET A 65 11.39 -16.36 -30.27
CA MET A 65 12.24 -17.33 -29.55
C MET A 65 13.22 -16.63 -28.58
N PRO A 66 13.68 -17.33 -27.52
CA PRO A 66 14.28 -16.78 -26.30
C PRO A 66 15.81 -16.89 -26.29
N LEU A 67 16.50 -16.10 -25.45
CA LEU A 67 17.86 -16.42 -25.01
C LEU A 67 18.12 -15.93 -23.58
N ASN A 68 18.56 -16.90 -22.78
CA ASN A 68 19.00 -16.85 -21.40
C ASN A 68 20.50 -16.51 -21.33
N ASN A 69 20.91 -15.59 -20.44
CA ASN A 69 22.03 -15.73 -19.49
C ASN A 69 22.69 -14.39 -19.09
N SER A 70 22.86 -14.25 -17.78
CA SER A 70 24.01 -13.64 -17.10
C SER A 70 24.10 -12.10 -16.98
N LYS A 71 23.97 -11.60 -15.75
CA LYS A 71 25.08 -11.12 -14.88
C LYS A 71 24.51 -10.14 -13.85
N ILE A 72 24.67 -10.50 -12.57
CA ILE A 72 24.46 -9.63 -11.43
C ILE A 72 25.61 -8.63 -11.45
N SER A 73 25.31 -7.37 -11.79
CA SER A 73 26.26 -6.26 -11.70
C SER A 73 25.91 -5.42 -10.48
N GLN A 74 26.71 -5.56 -9.42
CA GLN A 74 26.81 -4.57 -8.35
C GLN A 74 27.62 -3.38 -8.86
N TYR A 75 27.06 -2.17 -8.86
CA TYR A 75 27.80 -0.91 -9.00
C TYR A 75 27.10 0.23 -8.24
N PRO A 76 27.86 1.25 -7.79
CA PRO A 76 27.63 2.00 -6.56
C PRO A 76 26.59 3.11 -6.72
N GLU A 77 25.89 3.39 -5.61
CA GLU A 77 25.02 4.54 -5.43
C GLU A 77 25.78 5.85 -5.70
N LYS A 78 25.47 6.53 -6.81
CA LYS A 78 25.78 7.94 -6.97
C LYS A 78 24.61 8.76 -6.43
N LEU A 79 24.79 9.33 -5.24
CA LEU A 79 23.93 10.35 -4.67
C LEU A 79 23.99 11.61 -5.55
N PHE A 80 22.85 12.01 -6.10
CA PHE A 80 22.69 13.34 -6.70
C PHE A 80 22.16 14.30 -5.64
N VAL A 81 22.90 15.38 -5.41
CA VAL A 81 22.50 16.50 -4.55
C VAL A 81 21.53 17.37 -5.34
N ASN A 82 20.36 17.66 -4.77
CA ASN A 82 19.57 18.80 -5.20
C ASN A 82 19.34 19.74 -4.01
N ASN A 83 19.83 20.97 -4.14
CA ASN A 83 19.71 22.02 -3.15
C ASN A 83 18.29 22.58 -3.16
N GLY A 84 17.64 22.59 -2.01
CA GLY A 84 16.45 23.43 -1.77
C GLY A 84 15.28 22.69 -1.14
N VAL A 85 15.36 22.41 0.15
CA VAL A 85 14.16 22.11 0.95
C VAL A 85 14.18 23.02 2.17
N ASN A 86 13.46 24.14 2.05
CA ASN A 86 12.96 24.86 3.22
C ASN A 86 12.01 23.94 3.97
N LYS A 87 12.06 23.99 5.31
CA LYS A 87 11.18 23.32 6.29
C LYS A 87 9.78 23.03 5.73
N PRO A 88 9.19 21.84 5.96
CA PRO A 88 7.86 21.52 5.50
C PRO A 88 6.85 22.54 6.06
N SER A 89 6.33 23.38 5.17
CA SER A 89 5.08 24.11 5.41
C SER A 89 3.99 23.10 5.71
N LYS A 90 3.05 23.44 6.60
CA LYS A 90 1.81 22.68 6.80
C LYS A 90 1.10 22.58 5.45
N SER A 91 1.35 21.51 4.71
CA SER A 91 0.73 21.26 3.42
C SER A 91 -0.78 21.20 3.60
N SER A 92 -1.53 21.68 2.61
CA SER A 92 -2.99 21.68 2.67
C SER A 92 -3.53 20.26 2.89
N LEU A 93 -4.71 20.11 3.48
CA LEU A 93 -5.33 18.78 3.66
C LEU A 93 -5.42 17.99 2.34
N ILE A 94 -5.58 18.70 1.21
CA ILE A 94 -5.60 18.14 -0.13
C ILE A 94 -4.25 17.55 -0.51
N GLU A 95 -3.14 18.24 -0.22
CA GLU A 95 -1.79 17.74 -0.48
C GLU A 95 -1.47 16.53 0.40
N GLN A 96 -1.84 16.57 1.68
CA GLN A 96 -1.62 15.43 2.57
C GLN A 96 -2.42 14.18 2.14
N TYR A 97 -3.65 14.38 1.65
CA TYR A 97 -4.43 13.28 1.06
C TYR A 97 -3.80 12.74 -0.23
N LYS A 98 -3.24 13.61 -1.09
CA LYS A 98 -2.50 13.16 -2.29
C LYS A 98 -1.27 12.34 -1.91
N THR A 99 -0.49 12.80 -0.93
CA THR A 99 0.65 12.06 -0.37
C THR A 99 0.21 10.69 0.16
N TYR A 100 -0.89 10.64 0.90
CA TYR A 100 -1.46 9.39 1.40
C TYR A 100 -1.85 8.44 0.26
N LYS A 101 -2.60 8.93 -0.73
CA LYS A 101 -3.00 8.14 -1.90
C LYS A 101 -1.80 7.63 -2.71
N GLU A 102 -0.79 8.48 -2.91
CA GLU A 102 0.45 8.11 -3.60
C GLU A 102 1.19 6.99 -2.86
N ASP A 103 1.34 7.09 -1.55
CA ASP A 103 1.98 6.04 -0.74
C ASP A 103 1.24 4.69 -0.90
N GLN A 104 -0.09 4.69 -0.81
CA GLN A 104 -0.90 3.47 -0.94
C GLN A 104 -0.83 2.86 -2.35
N LEU A 105 -0.85 3.68 -3.39
CA LEU A 105 -0.68 3.19 -4.77
C LEU A 105 0.77 2.78 -5.10
N MET A 106 1.74 3.12 -4.26
CA MET A 106 3.14 2.72 -4.42
C MET A 106 3.49 1.43 -3.66
N SER A 107 2.71 1.03 -2.66
CA SER A 107 2.99 -0.18 -1.89
C SER A 107 2.62 -1.46 -2.64
N ASN A 108 1.62 -1.42 -3.54
CA ASN A 108 1.09 -2.60 -4.23
C ASN A 108 0.87 -2.36 -5.73
N PRO A 109 1.13 -3.34 -6.61
CA PRO A 109 0.72 -3.30 -8.02
C PRO A 109 -0.75 -2.90 -8.19
N GLY A 110 -1.03 -2.09 -9.20
CA GLY A 110 -2.30 -1.43 -9.40
C GLY A 110 -2.09 0.06 -9.68
N GLY A 111 -3.15 0.85 -9.63
CA GLY A 111 -3.11 2.28 -9.93
C GLY A 111 -2.74 2.60 -11.38
N ASP A 112 -3.60 3.30 -12.12
CA ASP A 112 -3.46 3.40 -13.58
C ASP A 112 -2.13 4.04 -14.06
N ASN A 113 -1.54 4.92 -13.24
CA ASN A 113 -0.26 5.58 -13.56
C ASN A 113 0.95 5.00 -12.82
N PHE A 114 0.76 3.94 -12.02
CA PHE A 114 1.80 3.34 -11.19
C PHE A 114 2.32 2.05 -11.82
N PHE A 115 3.64 1.91 -11.89
CA PHE A 115 4.36 0.83 -12.56
C PHE A 115 5.49 0.31 -11.68
N LEU A 116 5.13 -0.43 -10.63
CA LEU A 116 6.08 -0.85 -9.60
C LEU A 116 7.12 -1.87 -10.08
N SER A 117 6.83 -2.58 -11.17
CA SER A 117 7.76 -3.50 -11.83
C SER A 117 8.92 -2.79 -12.53
N LYS A 118 8.83 -1.47 -12.75
CA LYS A 118 9.91 -0.68 -13.36
C LYS A 118 10.93 -0.27 -12.30
N THR A 119 12.21 -0.36 -12.64
CA THR A 119 13.33 0.12 -11.82
C THR A 119 13.47 1.65 -11.84
N GLY A 120 12.84 2.33 -12.82
CA GLY A 120 12.95 3.77 -13.06
C GLY A 120 11.67 4.55 -12.73
N LYS A 121 11.08 5.25 -13.71
CA LYS A 121 9.83 6.03 -13.54
C LYS A 121 8.67 5.11 -13.11
N VAL A 122 8.50 4.97 -11.80
CA VAL A 122 7.40 4.22 -11.18
C VAL A 122 6.06 4.93 -11.41
N ILE A 123 6.06 6.26 -11.51
CA ILE A 123 4.87 7.05 -11.86
C ILE A 123 5.01 7.53 -13.30
N ASP A 124 4.09 7.15 -14.17
CA ASP A 124 4.07 7.51 -15.59
C ASP A 124 2.76 8.22 -15.96
N ASN A 125 2.74 9.54 -15.74
CA ASN A 125 1.59 10.39 -16.10
C ASN A 125 1.36 10.52 -17.61
N ASN A 126 2.31 10.06 -18.43
CA ASN A 126 2.22 10.10 -19.89
C ASN A 126 1.85 8.73 -20.48
N TYR A 127 1.50 7.76 -19.64
CA TYR A 127 1.09 6.45 -20.12
C TYR A 127 -0.13 6.57 -21.04
N ASP A 128 -0.05 5.91 -22.19
CA ASP A 128 -1.07 5.96 -23.22
C ASP A 128 -2.26 5.08 -22.84
N HIS A 129 -3.15 5.68 -22.08
CA HIS A 129 -4.41 5.09 -21.67
C HIS A 129 -5.45 5.03 -22.81
N SER A 130 -5.15 5.44 -24.04
CA SER A 130 -6.17 5.42 -25.11
C SER A 130 -6.36 4.02 -25.71
N ARG A 131 -5.40 3.12 -25.48
CA ARG A 131 -5.42 1.77 -26.04
C ARG A 131 -5.96 0.78 -25.02
N ILE A 132 -7.08 0.13 -25.35
CA ILE A 132 -7.71 -0.90 -24.51
C ILE A 132 -6.71 -2.00 -24.13
N THR A 133 -5.93 -2.50 -25.10
CA THR A 133 -4.95 -3.57 -24.86
C THR A 133 -3.85 -3.18 -23.87
N LYS A 134 -3.48 -1.90 -23.82
CA LYS A 134 -2.51 -1.40 -22.84
C LYS A 134 -3.11 -1.39 -21.43
N ARG A 135 -4.34 -0.91 -21.29
CA ARG A 135 -5.02 -0.82 -20.00
C ARG A 135 -5.40 -2.19 -19.44
N VAL A 136 -6.16 -2.96 -20.20
CA VAL A 136 -6.50 -4.36 -19.85
C VAL A 136 -5.23 -5.20 -19.61
N GLY A 137 -4.21 -5.01 -20.45
CA GLY A 137 -2.92 -5.71 -20.27
C GLY A 137 -2.21 -5.30 -18.99
N LYS A 138 -2.27 -4.02 -18.60
CA LYS A 138 -1.75 -3.52 -17.33
C LYS A 138 -2.51 -4.14 -16.16
N ASP A 139 -3.84 -4.09 -16.17
CA ASP A 139 -4.68 -4.62 -15.08
C ASP A 139 -4.44 -6.12 -14.84
N LEU A 140 -4.36 -6.91 -15.92
CA LEU A 140 -4.05 -8.33 -15.83
C LEU A 140 -2.61 -8.59 -15.35
N SER A 141 -1.65 -7.75 -15.76
CA SER A 141 -0.27 -7.81 -15.29
C SER A 141 -0.16 -7.47 -13.80
N ASP A 142 -0.91 -6.48 -13.34
CA ASP A 142 -0.97 -6.08 -11.93
C ASP A 142 -1.65 -7.16 -11.10
N ALA A 143 -2.74 -7.76 -11.60
CA ALA A 143 -3.40 -8.90 -10.96
C ALA A 143 -2.43 -10.08 -10.77
N GLY A 144 -1.69 -10.45 -11.81
CA GLY A 144 -0.68 -11.50 -11.74
C GLY A 144 0.49 -11.15 -10.82
N SER A 145 0.90 -9.88 -10.80
CA SER A 145 1.96 -9.39 -9.91
C SER A 145 1.55 -9.46 -8.44
N ASN A 146 0.31 -9.09 -8.13
CA ASN A 146 -0.28 -9.21 -6.80
C ASN A 146 -0.39 -10.67 -6.37
N LEU A 147 -0.85 -11.59 -7.24
CA LEU A 147 -0.85 -13.02 -6.92
C LEU A 147 0.57 -13.57 -6.65
N LEU A 148 1.56 -13.13 -7.42
CA LEU A 148 2.96 -13.48 -7.17
C LEU A 148 3.47 -12.89 -5.85
N ASN A 149 3.04 -11.68 -5.48
CA ASN A 149 3.39 -11.07 -4.21
C ASN A 149 2.77 -11.85 -3.04
N ALA A 150 1.52 -12.32 -3.14
CA ALA A 150 0.91 -13.18 -2.12
C ALA A 150 1.74 -14.45 -1.88
N VAL A 151 2.28 -15.07 -2.95
CA VAL A 151 3.19 -16.22 -2.84
C VAL A 151 4.52 -15.83 -2.17
N LYS A 152 5.06 -14.65 -2.48
CA LYS A 152 6.28 -14.15 -1.82
C LYS A 152 6.03 -13.83 -0.35
N ASP A 153 4.86 -13.32 0.00
CA ASP A 153 4.44 -13.02 1.38
C ASP A 153 4.15 -14.27 2.20
N LEU A 154 3.72 -15.37 1.57
CA LEU A 154 3.78 -16.70 2.22
C LEU A 154 5.23 -17.08 2.57
N GLY A 155 6.20 -16.71 1.72
CA GLY A 155 7.63 -16.93 1.91
C GLY A 155 8.30 -15.87 2.79
N ILE A 156 9.26 -15.14 2.19
CA ILE A 156 10.14 -14.17 2.87
C ILE A 156 9.61 -12.73 2.83
N GLY A 157 8.50 -12.48 2.13
CA GLY A 157 7.93 -11.14 1.94
C GLY A 157 8.14 -10.59 0.52
N ALA A 158 7.11 -9.94 -0.01
CA ALA A 158 7.08 -9.23 -1.27
C ALA A 158 7.86 -7.90 -1.19
N LYS A 159 8.37 -7.44 -2.34
CA LYS A 159 9.02 -6.13 -2.44
C LYS A 159 7.95 -5.06 -2.64
N ILE A 160 8.19 -3.88 -2.07
CA ILE A 160 7.32 -2.71 -2.21
C ILE A 160 8.14 -1.49 -2.66
N LYS A 161 7.45 -0.46 -3.15
CA LYS A 161 8.05 0.86 -3.36
C LYS A 161 7.54 1.83 -2.31
N TYR A 162 8.39 2.76 -1.90
CA TYR A 162 8.01 3.84 -1.00
C TYR A 162 8.83 5.10 -1.29
N VAL A 163 8.36 6.25 -0.81
CA VAL A 163 9.11 7.51 -0.88
C VAL A 163 9.89 7.70 0.42
N ASP A 164 11.21 7.83 0.33
CA ASP A 164 12.06 8.07 1.49
C ASP A 164 11.97 9.52 2.00
N LYS A 165 12.59 9.79 3.15
CA LYS A 165 12.71 11.12 3.77
C LYS A 165 13.38 12.18 2.88
N HIS A 166 14.09 11.78 1.83
CA HIS A 166 14.72 12.67 0.86
C HIS A 166 13.86 12.87 -0.41
N GLY A 167 12.68 12.25 -0.47
CA GLY A 167 11.77 12.32 -1.61
C GLY A 167 12.12 11.34 -2.74
N ASN A 168 13.03 10.38 -2.53
CA ASN A 168 13.39 9.40 -3.54
C ASN A 168 12.53 8.14 -3.42
N ILE A 169 12.26 7.50 -4.57
CA ILE A 169 11.58 6.20 -4.58
C ILE A 169 12.60 5.10 -4.25
N GLN A 170 12.33 4.35 -3.18
CA GLN A 170 13.16 3.25 -2.70
C GLN A 170 12.42 1.91 -2.77
N GLU A 171 13.17 0.82 -2.64
CA GLU A 171 12.61 -0.54 -2.49
C GLU A 171 12.61 -0.96 -1.02
N GLY A 172 11.43 -1.36 -0.54
CA GLY A 172 11.24 -2.02 0.76
C GLY A 172 10.90 -3.50 0.59
N ARG A 173 10.70 -4.18 1.72
CA ARG A 173 10.18 -5.55 1.74
C ARG A 173 9.17 -5.72 2.87
N LYS A 174 8.01 -6.26 2.55
CA LYS A 174 6.99 -6.68 3.53
C LYS A 174 7.52 -7.83 4.37
N VAL A 175 6.92 -8.04 5.54
CA VAL A 175 7.21 -9.22 6.36
C VAL A 175 6.43 -10.41 5.80
N GLY A 176 7.13 -11.50 5.47
CA GLY A 176 6.51 -12.75 5.01
C GLY A 176 6.38 -13.79 6.12
N PHE A 177 5.47 -14.75 5.94
CA PHE A 177 5.09 -15.74 6.96
C PHE A 177 6.23 -16.71 7.30
N VAL A 178 6.83 -17.38 6.30
CA VAL A 178 7.98 -18.27 6.53
C VAL A 178 9.17 -17.48 7.07
N GLY A 179 9.38 -16.25 6.60
CA GLY A 179 10.39 -15.34 7.14
C GLY A 179 10.21 -15.10 8.65
N THR A 180 8.98 -14.79 9.07
CA THR A 180 8.61 -14.61 10.48
C THR A 180 8.87 -15.88 11.30
N VAL A 181 8.45 -17.04 10.81
CA VAL A 181 8.67 -18.32 11.50
C VAL A 181 10.18 -18.61 11.65
N ALA A 182 10.97 -18.34 10.60
CA ALA A 182 12.41 -18.50 10.67
C ALA A 182 13.06 -17.53 11.68
N ASN A 183 12.60 -16.28 11.75
CA ASN A 183 13.07 -15.31 12.74
C ASN A 183 12.74 -15.76 14.17
N PHE A 184 11.53 -16.30 14.40
CA PHE A 184 11.14 -16.85 15.70
C PHE A 184 12.14 -17.91 16.19
N PHE A 185 12.53 -18.85 15.33
CA PHE A 185 13.52 -19.87 15.70
C PHE A 185 14.92 -19.27 15.90
N LYS A 186 15.35 -18.35 15.04
CA LYS A 186 16.65 -17.67 15.20
C LYS A 186 16.74 -16.91 16.52
N ASP A 187 15.69 -16.18 16.88
CA ASP A 187 15.63 -15.40 18.11
C ASP A 187 15.48 -16.29 19.33
N THR A 188 14.73 -17.38 19.23
CA THR A 188 14.66 -18.40 20.29
C THR A 188 16.03 -19.02 20.56
N VAL A 189 16.75 -19.47 19.52
CA VAL A 189 18.10 -20.05 19.67
C VAL A 189 19.10 -19.01 20.17
N SER A 190 19.03 -17.77 19.69
CA SER A 190 19.88 -16.66 20.15
C SER A 190 19.65 -16.37 21.64
N GLY A 191 18.39 -16.36 22.07
CA GLY A 191 18.00 -16.18 23.46
C GLY A 191 18.47 -17.33 24.36
N LEU A 192 18.13 -18.58 24.02
CA LEU A 192 18.48 -19.77 24.79
C LEU A 192 20.00 -20.01 24.87
N SER A 193 20.74 -19.60 23.84
CA SER A 193 22.21 -19.64 23.85
C SER A 193 22.85 -18.44 24.54
N PHE A 194 22.06 -17.56 25.17
CA PHE A 194 22.55 -16.33 25.83
C PHE A 194 23.43 -15.47 24.90
N GLY A 195 23.10 -15.43 23.61
CA GLY A 195 23.84 -14.70 22.58
C GLY A 195 25.15 -15.33 22.13
N LEU A 196 25.40 -16.62 22.42
CA LEU A 196 26.51 -17.36 21.79
C LEU A 196 26.26 -17.52 20.29
N TYR A 197 25.04 -17.91 19.94
CA TYR A 197 24.49 -17.68 18.61
C TYR A 197 23.87 -16.28 18.58
N SER A 198 24.13 -15.53 17.52
CA SER A 198 23.43 -14.28 17.23
C SER A 198 23.13 -14.24 15.73
N PRO A 199 21.93 -13.81 15.32
CA PRO A 199 21.63 -13.56 13.93
C PRO A 199 22.65 -12.59 13.31
N GLU A 200 22.89 -12.72 12.02
CA GLU A 200 23.81 -11.84 11.31
C GLU A 200 23.41 -10.37 11.48
N GLY A 201 24.41 -9.51 11.72
CA GLY A 201 24.21 -8.07 11.93
C GLY A 201 23.88 -7.68 13.38
N GLU A 202 23.63 -8.62 14.28
CA GLU A 202 23.40 -8.30 15.69
C GLU A 202 24.68 -8.26 16.52
N ILE A 203 24.75 -7.28 17.44
CA ILE A 203 25.86 -7.14 18.37
C ILE A 203 25.74 -8.23 19.45
N LYS A 204 26.76 -9.07 19.58
CA LYS A 204 26.82 -10.10 20.61
C LYS A 204 26.90 -9.49 22.02
N PRO A 205 26.13 -9.98 23.00
CA PRO A 205 26.19 -9.47 24.37
C PRO A 205 27.53 -9.81 25.04
N GLN A 206 28.07 -8.85 25.80
CA GLN A 206 29.33 -9.01 26.56
C GLN A 206 29.08 -8.99 28.07
N GLY A 207 29.62 -9.98 28.78
CA GLY A 207 29.44 -10.15 30.23
C GLY A 207 28.13 -10.83 30.65
N GLY A 208 28.06 -11.32 31.89
CA GLY A 208 26.93 -12.12 32.39
C GLY A 208 25.60 -11.37 32.40
N VAL A 209 25.60 -10.12 32.88
CA VAL A 209 24.38 -9.30 32.96
C VAL A 209 23.79 -9.01 31.57
N ALA A 210 24.64 -8.64 30.60
CA ALA A 210 24.17 -8.36 29.24
C ALA A 210 23.61 -9.63 28.57
N ARG A 211 24.21 -10.80 28.82
CA ARG A 211 23.75 -12.09 28.31
C ARG A 211 22.37 -12.48 28.85
N VAL A 212 22.13 -12.27 30.15
CA VAL A 212 20.79 -12.50 30.75
C VAL A 212 19.77 -11.53 30.15
N LYS A 213 20.09 -10.24 30.05
CA LYS A 213 19.21 -9.24 29.41
C LYS A 213 18.92 -9.59 27.94
N HIS A 214 19.92 -10.09 27.21
CA HIS A 214 19.79 -10.55 25.84
C HIS A 214 18.83 -11.73 25.71
N MET A 215 18.96 -12.75 26.58
CA MET A 215 18.01 -13.87 26.64
C MET A 215 16.57 -13.37 26.79
N PHE A 216 16.29 -12.53 27.79
CA PHE A 216 14.94 -12.01 28.01
C PHE A 216 14.43 -11.19 26.81
N LYS A 217 15.27 -10.31 26.25
CA LYS A 217 14.92 -9.56 25.06
C LYS A 217 14.55 -10.51 23.91
N LYS A 218 15.41 -11.47 23.61
CA LYS A 218 15.23 -12.36 22.45
C LYS A 218 14.02 -13.27 22.57
N ILE A 219 13.81 -13.87 23.74
CA ILE A 219 12.67 -14.76 23.95
C ILE A 219 11.35 -13.97 24.00
N PHE A 220 11.26 -12.96 24.87
CA PHE A 220 9.96 -12.31 25.11
C PHE A 220 9.66 -11.19 24.14
N LYS A 221 10.63 -10.31 23.86
CA LYS A 221 10.40 -9.14 23.01
C LYS A 221 10.46 -9.51 21.53
N ASP A 222 11.51 -10.20 21.11
CA ASP A 222 11.75 -10.41 19.69
C ASP A 222 10.95 -11.64 19.20
N ALA A 223 11.13 -12.84 19.78
CA ALA A 223 10.42 -14.05 19.34
C ALA A 223 8.92 -14.06 19.66
N LEU A 224 8.52 -13.91 20.93
CA LEU A 224 7.09 -13.99 21.30
C LEU A 224 6.31 -12.77 20.81
N VAL A 225 6.75 -11.55 21.14
CA VAL A 225 6.00 -10.34 20.78
C VAL A 225 6.25 -9.91 19.33
N GLY A 226 7.50 -9.92 18.86
CA GLY A 226 7.87 -9.50 17.52
C GLY A 226 7.40 -10.48 16.46
N ASP A 227 7.77 -11.75 16.55
CA ASP A 227 7.49 -12.72 15.48
C ASP A 227 6.08 -13.32 15.60
N ILE A 228 5.66 -13.79 16.78
CA ILE A 228 4.33 -14.41 16.92
C ILE A 228 3.21 -13.36 16.97
N VAL A 229 3.23 -12.48 17.96
CA VAL A 229 2.09 -11.56 18.21
C VAL A 229 1.95 -10.51 17.11
N LYS A 230 3.06 -10.06 16.52
CA LYS A 230 3.04 -9.05 15.45
C LYS A 230 3.29 -9.67 14.08
N GLY A 231 4.34 -10.46 13.93
CA GLY A 231 4.80 -10.96 12.63
C GLY A 231 3.79 -11.89 11.94
N ILE A 232 3.23 -12.87 12.63
CA ILE A 232 2.29 -13.82 12.04
C ILE A 232 1.02 -13.11 11.54
N PRO A 233 0.27 -12.34 12.37
CA PRO A 233 -0.88 -11.58 11.90
C PRO A 233 -0.54 -10.64 10.75
N ARG A 234 0.58 -9.91 10.84
CA ARG A 234 1.02 -8.98 9.80
C ARG A 234 1.27 -9.67 8.46
N SER A 235 1.96 -10.80 8.46
CA SER A 235 2.19 -11.59 7.25
C SER A 235 0.89 -12.13 6.64
N ALA A 236 -0.08 -12.55 7.47
CA ALA A 236 -1.38 -12.99 7.00
C ALA A 236 -2.19 -11.85 6.34
N VAL A 237 -2.11 -10.64 6.92
CA VAL A 237 -2.74 -9.45 6.34
C VAL A 237 -2.13 -9.13 4.97
N HIS A 238 -0.79 -9.16 4.83
CA HIS A 238 -0.13 -8.89 3.54
C HIS A 238 -0.56 -9.88 2.44
N ILE A 239 -0.63 -11.17 2.76
CA ILE A 239 -1.11 -12.20 1.81
C ILE A 239 -2.55 -11.90 1.39
N GLY A 240 -3.42 -11.57 2.37
CA GLY A 240 -4.82 -11.26 2.10
C GLY A 240 -5.00 -9.99 1.26
N GLU A 241 -4.23 -8.94 1.56
CA GLU A 241 -4.16 -7.68 0.82
C GLU A 241 -3.78 -7.92 -0.65
N ASP A 242 -2.70 -8.66 -0.91
CA ASP A 242 -2.28 -8.99 -2.27
C ASP A 242 -3.34 -9.82 -3.03
N ILE A 243 -4.02 -10.76 -2.37
CA ILE A 243 -5.13 -11.51 -2.98
C ILE A 243 -6.31 -10.57 -3.32
N MET A 244 -6.64 -9.64 -2.42
CA MET A 244 -7.69 -8.64 -2.67
C MET A 244 -7.35 -7.75 -3.86
N PHE A 245 -6.11 -7.28 -3.97
CA PHE A 245 -5.69 -6.48 -5.12
C PHE A 245 -5.61 -7.27 -6.41
N ALA A 246 -5.17 -8.54 -6.36
CA ALA A 246 -5.24 -9.42 -7.53
C ALA A 246 -6.67 -9.51 -8.07
N GLY A 247 -7.66 -9.68 -7.18
CA GLY A 247 -9.08 -9.66 -7.54
C GLY A 247 -9.54 -8.32 -8.06
N LEU A 248 -9.17 -7.21 -7.41
CA LEU A 248 -9.56 -5.86 -7.81
C LEU A 248 -9.06 -5.51 -9.22
N ASN A 249 -7.79 -5.76 -9.52
CA ASN A 249 -7.22 -5.50 -10.86
C ASN A 249 -7.84 -6.44 -11.92
N ALA A 250 -8.10 -7.70 -11.58
CA ALA A 250 -8.81 -8.60 -12.51
C ALA A 250 -10.24 -8.10 -12.83
N ILE A 251 -10.92 -7.51 -11.84
CA ILE A 251 -12.24 -6.90 -12.04
C ILE A 251 -12.13 -5.60 -12.86
N GLU A 252 -11.09 -4.79 -12.67
CA GLU A 252 -10.83 -3.53 -13.42
C GLU A 252 -10.70 -3.75 -14.94
N ALA A 253 -10.12 -4.88 -15.33
CA ALA A 253 -9.96 -5.25 -16.73
C ALA A 253 -11.30 -5.28 -17.51
N VAL A 254 -12.43 -5.55 -16.83
CA VAL A 254 -13.76 -5.63 -17.45
C VAL A 254 -14.31 -4.23 -17.87
N PRO A 255 -14.45 -3.24 -16.97
CA PRO A 255 -14.80 -1.89 -17.35
C PRO A 255 -13.78 -1.26 -18.31
N ASP A 256 -12.50 -1.63 -18.22
CA ASP A 256 -11.48 -1.15 -19.16
C ASP A 256 -11.62 -1.71 -20.57
N ALA A 257 -12.07 -2.96 -20.69
CA ALA A 257 -12.43 -3.57 -21.97
C ALA A 257 -13.75 -3.04 -22.56
N THR A 258 -14.62 -2.41 -21.76
CA THR A 258 -15.99 -2.05 -22.17
C THR A 258 -16.20 -0.54 -22.30
N ILE A 259 -16.17 0.18 -21.18
CA ILE A 259 -16.41 1.63 -21.12
C ILE A 259 -15.10 2.45 -21.09
N GLY A 260 -13.96 1.81 -20.88
CA GLY A 260 -12.64 2.44 -20.85
C GLY A 260 -12.17 3.02 -22.19
N ASN A 261 -12.87 2.72 -23.29
CA ASN A 261 -12.47 3.17 -24.64
C ASN A 261 -12.70 4.67 -24.88
N PHE A 262 -13.62 5.32 -24.15
CA PHE A 262 -13.85 6.76 -24.27
C PHE A 262 -13.27 7.52 -23.07
N LYS A 263 -12.91 8.78 -23.30
CA LYS A 263 -12.16 9.61 -22.33
C LYS A 263 -12.84 9.70 -20.96
N ALA A 264 -14.16 9.89 -20.94
CA ALA A 264 -14.91 10.01 -19.69
C ALA A 264 -15.03 8.66 -18.96
N GLY A 265 -15.30 7.57 -19.67
CA GLY A 265 -15.39 6.22 -19.11
C GLY A 265 -14.07 5.77 -18.51
N ARG A 266 -12.96 5.96 -19.22
CA ARG A 266 -11.61 5.77 -18.68
C ARG A 266 -11.36 6.54 -17.38
N LYS A 267 -11.58 7.86 -17.38
CA LYS A 267 -11.34 8.69 -16.19
C LYS A 267 -12.18 8.22 -15.00
N LEU A 268 -13.41 7.76 -15.28
CA LEU A 268 -14.28 7.20 -14.26
C LEU A 268 -13.73 5.87 -13.73
N THR A 269 -13.38 4.92 -14.60
CA THR A 269 -12.82 3.63 -14.19
C THR A 269 -11.55 3.82 -13.37
N THR A 270 -10.56 4.54 -13.89
CA THR A 270 -9.32 4.90 -13.17
C THR A 270 -9.63 5.45 -11.77
N SER A 271 -10.53 6.43 -11.69
CA SER A 271 -10.82 7.08 -10.40
C SER A 271 -11.53 6.14 -9.43
N VAL A 272 -12.37 5.23 -9.91
CA VAL A 272 -13.08 4.27 -9.06
C VAL A 272 -12.10 3.23 -8.53
N PHE A 273 -11.28 2.62 -9.38
CA PHE A 273 -10.39 1.54 -8.98
C PHE A 273 -9.20 2.03 -8.16
N ASP A 274 -8.55 3.15 -8.54
CA ASP A 274 -7.50 3.76 -7.71
C ASP A 274 -8.00 4.06 -6.29
N ASN A 275 -9.20 4.65 -6.17
CA ASN A 275 -9.75 5.01 -4.87
C ASN A 275 -10.23 3.77 -4.10
N THR A 276 -10.69 2.73 -4.80
CA THR A 276 -11.05 1.44 -4.18
C THR A 276 -9.82 0.76 -3.63
N GLN A 277 -8.71 0.75 -4.38
CA GLN A 277 -7.42 0.23 -3.92
C GLN A 277 -6.97 0.95 -2.65
N VAL A 278 -6.93 2.28 -2.66
CA VAL A 278 -6.57 3.10 -1.47
C VAL A 278 -7.49 2.83 -0.28
N ALA A 279 -8.79 2.62 -0.52
CA ALA A 279 -9.74 2.32 0.55
C ALA A 279 -9.55 0.91 1.12
N MET A 280 -9.22 -0.08 0.28
CA MET A 280 -8.90 -1.43 0.73
C MET A 280 -7.58 -1.47 1.50
N ASP A 281 -6.53 -0.79 1.01
CA ASP A 281 -5.26 -0.59 1.71
C ASP A 281 -5.49 -0.02 3.12
N PHE A 282 -6.31 1.04 3.21
CA PHE A 282 -6.68 1.64 4.49
C PHE A 282 -7.33 0.63 5.45
N VAL A 283 -8.24 -0.21 4.94
CA VAL A 283 -8.94 -1.21 5.76
C VAL A 283 -7.96 -2.29 6.22
N THR A 284 -7.12 -2.83 5.34
CA THR A 284 -6.12 -3.85 5.66
C THR A 284 -5.03 -3.29 6.60
N ASP A 285 -4.67 -2.03 6.46
CA ASP A 285 -3.75 -1.32 7.37
C ASP A 285 -4.34 -1.21 8.78
N ALA A 286 -5.64 -0.94 8.90
CA ALA A 286 -6.30 -0.66 10.17
C ALA A 286 -6.66 -1.91 11.00
N ILE A 287 -6.90 -3.06 10.37
CA ILE A 287 -7.25 -4.30 11.08
C ILE A 287 -6.10 -4.78 11.99
N PRO A 288 -6.37 -5.59 13.03
CA PRO A 288 -5.32 -6.17 13.86
C PRO A 288 -4.30 -6.96 13.02
N GLY A 289 -3.02 -6.60 13.16
CA GLY A 289 -1.93 -7.15 12.34
C GLY A 289 -1.55 -6.24 11.16
N GLY A 290 -2.45 -5.36 10.71
CA GLY A 290 -2.18 -4.38 9.66
C GLY A 290 -1.13 -3.33 10.04
N ASP A 291 -0.53 -2.72 9.03
CA ASP A 291 0.61 -1.83 9.18
C ASP A 291 0.30 -0.57 10.02
N ALA A 292 -0.86 0.06 9.79
CA ALA A 292 -1.32 1.17 10.61
C ALA A 292 -1.66 0.77 12.04
N SER A 293 -2.27 -0.41 12.21
CA SER A 293 -2.58 -0.97 13.53
C SER A 293 -1.31 -1.19 14.35
N MET A 294 -0.26 -1.73 13.72
CA MET A 294 1.05 -1.92 14.33
C MET A 294 1.73 -0.60 14.70
N ARG A 295 1.70 0.41 13.80
CA ARG A 295 2.22 1.76 14.09
C ARG A 295 1.51 2.39 15.28
N THR A 296 0.19 2.34 15.29
CA THR A 296 -0.65 2.98 16.31
C THR A 296 -0.45 2.34 17.69
N ARG A 297 -0.19 1.03 17.73
CA ARG A 297 0.03 0.26 18.97
C ARG A 297 1.51 0.13 19.35
N SER A 298 2.40 0.78 18.60
CA SER A 298 3.83 0.76 18.87
C SER A 298 4.15 1.44 20.20
N PHE A 299 5.01 0.81 20.98
CA PHE A 299 5.39 1.26 22.31
C PHE A 299 6.89 1.46 22.41
N ASN A 300 7.34 2.61 22.90
CA ASN A 300 8.75 2.93 23.04
C ASN A 300 9.05 3.64 24.37
N LEU A 301 9.30 2.85 25.42
CA LEU A 301 9.62 3.33 26.78
C LEU A 301 10.74 4.39 26.82
N ALA A 302 11.72 4.33 25.91
CA ALA A 302 12.82 5.29 25.88
C ALA A 302 12.35 6.74 25.59
N LYS A 303 11.16 6.90 25.00
CA LYS A 303 10.53 8.21 24.74
C LYS A 303 9.62 8.69 25.89
N GLY A 304 9.56 7.99 27.03
CA GLY A 304 8.69 8.35 28.15
C GLY A 304 7.21 8.38 27.77
N ILE A 305 6.49 9.43 28.16
CA ILE A 305 5.05 9.61 27.82
C ILE A 305 4.82 9.66 26.30
N LYS A 306 5.77 10.23 25.53
CA LYS A 306 5.69 10.22 24.06
C LYS A 306 5.85 8.83 23.46
N GLY A 307 6.32 7.88 24.24
CA GLY A 307 6.48 6.48 23.86
C GLY A 307 5.24 5.62 24.07
N LEU A 308 4.19 6.16 24.71
CA LEU A 308 2.94 5.43 24.90
C LEU A 308 2.25 5.17 23.55
N PRO A 309 1.45 4.09 23.42
CA PRO A 309 0.72 3.82 22.19
C PRO A 309 -0.19 5.01 21.84
N ILE A 310 -0.53 5.18 20.58
CA ILE A 310 -1.23 6.35 20.03
C ILE A 310 -0.38 7.62 20.08
N ILE A 311 0.11 8.01 21.26
CA ILE A 311 0.94 9.21 21.45
C ILE A 311 2.23 9.10 20.64
N ASN A 312 2.85 7.92 20.63
CA ASN A 312 4.04 7.66 19.80
C ASN A 312 3.74 7.89 18.32
N ASN A 313 2.60 7.41 17.81
CA ASN A 313 2.21 7.64 16.41
C ASN A 313 1.94 9.12 16.11
N LEU A 314 1.16 9.80 16.97
CA LEU A 314 0.79 11.20 16.79
C LEU A 314 2.01 12.14 16.87
N THR A 315 2.97 11.83 17.74
CA THR A 315 4.16 12.66 17.98
C THR A 315 5.36 12.31 17.10
N THR A 316 5.31 11.19 16.37
CA THR A 316 6.38 10.81 15.43
C THR A 316 6.39 11.76 14.22
N PRO A 317 7.52 12.40 13.87
CA PRO A 317 7.63 13.31 12.72
C PRO A 317 7.31 12.64 11.38
N GLU A 318 6.88 13.42 10.37
CA GLU A 318 6.49 12.88 9.05
C GLU A 318 7.65 12.19 8.32
N GLU A 319 8.87 12.74 8.45
CA GLU A 319 10.11 12.26 7.83
C GLU A 319 10.79 11.15 8.63
N LYS A 320 10.21 10.75 9.77
CA LYS A 320 10.84 9.80 10.68
C LYS A 320 10.64 8.36 10.19
N GLN A 321 11.58 7.90 9.37
CA GLN A 321 11.59 6.57 8.74
C GLN A 321 12.75 5.67 9.21
N ASP A 322 13.47 6.07 10.26
CA ASP A 322 14.52 5.28 10.91
C ASP A 322 13.95 4.18 11.83
N GLU A 323 12.68 4.29 12.22
CA GLU A 323 11.98 3.28 13.03
C GLU A 323 11.22 2.29 12.13
N THR A 324 11.33 0.99 12.42
CA THR A 324 10.78 -0.11 11.61
C THR A 324 9.28 0.02 11.35
N GLU A 325 8.54 0.62 12.28
CA GLU A 325 7.09 0.80 12.13
C GLU A 325 6.72 1.87 11.09
N TRP A 326 7.55 2.89 10.86
CA TRP A 326 7.29 3.99 9.93
C TRP A 326 8.19 3.98 8.69
N GLN A 327 9.11 3.03 8.57
CA GLN A 327 10.16 2.99 7.54
C GLN A 327 9.67 3.12 6.08
N TYR A 328 8.41 2.76 5.79
CA TYR A 328 7.85 2.74 4.44
C TYR A 328 6.74 3.77 4.19
N VAL A 329 6.45 4.66 5.15
CA VAL A 329 5.36 5.63 5.00
C VAL A 329 5.81 7.05 5.29
N ARG A 330 5.16 8.02 4.66
CA ARG A 330 5.24 9.43 5.07
C ARG A 330 4.15 9.67 6.11
N ASN A 331 4.53 9.87 7.37
CA ASN A 331 3.60 9.89 8.50
C ASN A 331 2.89 11.26 8.64
N THR A 332 2.16 11.67 7.61
CA THR A 332 1.50 12.99 7.55
C THR A 332 0.47 13.17 8.65
N ASN A 333 0.14 14.44 9.00
CA ASN A 333 -0.94 14.69 9.96
C ASN A 333 -2.27 14.07 9.55
N PHE A 334 -2.59 14.09 8.25
CA PHE A 334 -3.76 13.39 7.69
C PHE A 334 -3.70 11.89 7.96
N ARG A 335 -2.59 11.22 7.61
CA ARG A 335 -2.41 9.77 7.83
C ARG A 335 -2.57 9.43 9.30
N LYS A 336 -1.90 10.18 10.19
CA LYS A 336 -1.97 9.99 11.64
C LYS A 336 -3.41 9.95 12.14
N VAL A 337 -4.22 10.93 11.78
CA VAL A 337 -5.62 11.00 12.23
C VAL A 337 -6.44 9.88 11.61
N LEU A 338 -6.33 9.70 10.28
CA LEU A 338 -7.10 8.74 9.52
C LEU A 338 -6.87 7.31 10.01
N GLU A 339 -5.62 6.93 10.25
CA GLU A 339 -5.24 5.57 10.60
C GLU A 339 -5.35 5.27 12.10
N THR A 340 -5.16 6.26 12.97
CA THR A 340 -5.17 6.05 14.42
C THR A 340 -6.56 5.64 14.92
N ILE A 341 -7.63 6.33 14.51
CA ILE A 341 -8.98 6.08 15.04
C ILE A 341 -9.49 4.66 14.71
N PRO A 342 -9.44 4.20 13.45
CA PRO A 342 -9.91 2.87 13.07
C PRO A 342 -9.01 1.76 13.63
N SER A 343 -7.70 2.00 13.74
CA SER A 343 -6.74 1.03 14.31
C SER A 343 -7.01 0.70 15.79
N LEU A 344 -7.77 1.56 16.48
CA LEU A 344 -8.16 1.38 17.87
C LEU A 344 -9.48 0.62 18.03
N VAL A 345 -10.27 0.49 16.97
CA VAL A 345 -11.52 -0.27 17.02
C VAL A 345 -11.16 -1.76 17.16
N PRO A 346 -11.61 -2.44 18.24
CA PRO A 346 -11.43 -3.87 18.33
C PRO A 346 -12.30 -4.54 17.27
N PHE A 347 -11.67 -5.10 16.24
CA PHE A 347 -12.35 -6.00 15.32
C PHE A 347 -12.66 -7.29 16.07
N LYS A 348 -13.94 -7.52 16.38
CA LYS A 348 -14.40 -8.84 16.81
C LYS A 348 -14.41 -9.72 15.57
N ILE A 349 -13.54 -10.73 15.55
CA ILE A 349 -13.55 -11.83 14.58
C ILE A 349 -14.64 -12.80 14.98
#